data_AF-A0A917XY84-F1
#
_entry.id   AF-A0A917XY84-F1
#
_cell.length_a   1.000
_cell.length_b   1.000
_cell.length_c   1.000
_cell.angle_alpha   90.00
_cell.angle_beta   90.00
_cell.angle_gamma   90.00
#
_symmetry.space_group_name_H-M   'P 1'
#
loop_
_entity.id
_entity.type
_entity.pdbx_description
1 polymer ?
#
loop_
_entity_poly.entity_id
_entity_poly.type
_entity_poly.pdbx_seq_one_letter_code
_entity_poly.pdbx_strand_id
1 'polypeptide(L)'
;MQMIEWLQRFLESDNTKLIYILALIMGANIIDFTVGWINAKFNPKVDFSSSKAIFGIARKLLLFILLVYSIPVALLMPEPLGISALYVLYFGYLLSEINSVLNHFKLAEDDKSMDPFIEFFKNIFDKKEK
;
A
#
# COMPACT_ATOMS: atom_id res chain seq x y z
N MET A 1 -6.45 21.43 19.14
CA MET A 1 -5.43 21.99 18.22
C MET A 1 -4.06 21.30 18.37
N GLN A 2 -3.59 21.00 19.59
CA GLN A 2 -2.30 20.32 19.81
C GLN A 2 -2.04 19.05 18.96
N MET A 3 -3.03 18.17 18.79
CA MET A 3 -2.89 16.97 17.96
C MET A 3 -2.71 17.29 16.46
N ILE A 4 -3.43 18.30 15.95
CA ILE A 4 -3.35 18.71 14.55
C ILE A 4 -1.99 19.38 14.29
N GLU A 5 -1.55 20.24 15.20
CA GLU A 5 -0.21 20.86 15.14
C GLU A 5 0.90 19.81 15.16
N TRP A 6 0.75 18.76 15.97
CA TRP A 6 1.67 17.63 15.98
C TRP A 6 1.70 16.88 14.64
N LEU A 7 0.53 16.65 14.02
CA LEU A 7 0.43 16.04 12.69
C LEU A 7 1.03 16.92 11.59
N GLN A 8 0.89 18.24 11.70
CA GLN A 8 1.43 19.20 10.74
C GLN A 8 2.96 19.15 10.65
N ARG A 9 3.66 18.76 11.73
CA ARG A 9 5.13 18.60 11.72
C ARG A 9 5.61 17.57 10.71
N PHE A 10 4.83 16.51 10.47
CA PHE A 10 5.16 15.52 9.46
C PHE A 10 5.03 16.06 8.02
N LEU A 11 4.37 17.21 7.85
CA LEU A 11 4.12 17.84 6.56
C LEU A 11 5.11 18.97 6.23
N GLU A 12 6.14 19.18 7.05
CA GLU A 12 7.10 20.29 6.92
C GLU A 12 8.02 20.17 5.70
N SER A 13 8.44 18.94 5.33
CA SER A 13 9.33 18.67 4.20
C SER A 13 8.85 17.50 3.36
N ASP A 14 9.33 17.37 2.13
CA ASP A 14 8.99 16.20 1.30
C ASP A 14 9.52 14.90 1.90
N ASN A 15 10.69 14.92 2.53
CA ASN A 15 11.23 13.76 3.23
C ASN A 15 10.32 13.30 4.37
N THR A 16 9.85 14.24 5.21
CA THR A 16 8.94 13.91 6.32
C THR A 16 7.58 13.44 5.81
N LYS A 17 7.07 14.03 4.72
CA LYS A 17 5.81 13.60 4.08
C LYS A 17 5.91 12.19 3.52
N LEU A 18 7.00 11.85 2.84
CA LEU A 18 7.23 10.51 2.30
C LEU A 18 7.28 9.46 3.42
N ILE A 19 7.98 9.75 4.52
CA ILE A 19 8.00 8.89 5.72
C ILE A 19 6.60 8.77 6.33
N TYR A 20 5.85 9.88 6.38
CA TYR A 20 4.49 9.88 6.90
C TYR A 20 3.56 9.00 6.05
N ILE A 21 3.66 9.04 4.73
CA ILE A 21 2.90 8.16 3.83
C ILE A 21 3.30 6.69 4.05
N LEU A 22 4.58 6.37 4.20
CA LEU A 22 5.02 5.00 4.53
C LEU A 22 4.43 4.51 5.86
N ALA A 23 4.33 5.39 6.87
CA ALA A 23 3.68 5.06 8.14
C ALA A 23 2.17 4.79 7.95
N LEU A 24 1.48 5.58 7.14
CA LEU A 24 0.07 5.34 6.79
C LEU A 24 -0.11 4.01 6.05
N ILE A 25 0.78 3.71 5.10
CA ILE A 25 0.81 2.44 4.37
C ILE A 25 0.98 1.26 5.33
N MET A 26 1.92 1.36 6.26
CA MET A 26 2.14 0.32 7.27
C MET A 26 0.91 0.15 8.16
N GLY A 27 0.27 1.25 8.58
CA GLY A 27 -0.99 1.23 9.33
C GLY A 27 -2.12 0.53 8.55
N ALA A 28 -2.30 0.88 7.27
CA ALA A 28 -3.29 0.25 6.40
C ALA A 28 -3.04 -1.26 6.26
N ASN A 29 -1.78 -1.67 6.06
CA ASN A 29 -1.39 -3.08 5.99
C ASN A 29 -1.72 -3.86 7.27
N ILE A 30 -1.49 -3.27 8.45
CA ILE A 30 -1.83 -3.90 9.75
C ILE A 30 -3.34 -4.06 9.89
N ILE A 31 -4.10 -3.01 9.58
CA ILE A 31 -5.56 -3.03 9.63
C ILE A 31 -6.10 -4.10 8.68
N ASP A 32 -5.66 -4.07 7.42
CA ASP A 32 -6.09 -5.01 6.39
C ASP A 32 -5.84 -6.46 6.82
N PHE A 33 -4.61 -6.78 7.26
CA PHE A 33 -4.28 -8.12 7.73
C PHE A 33 -5.15 -8.55 8.91
N THR A 34 -5.38 -7.64 9.87
CA THR A 34 -6.19 -7.92 11.06
C THR A 34 -7.65 -8.18 10.69
N VAL A 35 -8.25 -7.33 9.84
CA VAL A 35 -9.65 -7.48 9.42
C VAL A 35 -9.80 -8.71 8.53
N GLY A 36 -8.88 -8.96 7.60
CA GLY A 36 -8.87 -10.16 6.76
C GLY A 36 -8.77 -11.44 7.57
N TRP A 37 -7.91 -11.45 8.59
CA TRP A 37 -7.80 -12.57 9.53
C TRP A 37 -9.09 -12.82 10.32
N ILE A 38 -9.69 -11.76 10.87
CA ILE A 38 -10.97 -11.83 11.59
C ILE A 38 -12.06 -12.40 10.66
N ASN A 39 -12.19 -11.84 9.45
CA ASN A 39 -13.18 -12.30 8.48
C ASN A 39 -13.01 -13.77 8.12
N ALA A 40 -11.78 -14.24 7.88
CA ALA A 40 -11.52 -15.63 7.56
C ALA A 40 -11.76 -16.58 8.74
N LYS A 41 -11.55 -16.12 9.98
CA LYS A 41 -11.80 -16.93 11.20
C LYS A 41 -13.29 -17.09 11.51
N PHE A 42 -14.11 -16.06 11.26
CA PHE A 42 -15.53 -16.06 11.62
C PHE A 42 -16.48 -16.39 10.47
N ASN A 43 -15.99 -16.44 9.22
CA ASN A 43 -16.82 -16.75 8.06
C ASN A 43 -16.68 -18.23 7.66
N PRO A 44 -17.71 -19.08 7.87
CA PRO A 44 -17.65 -20.51 7.56
C PRO A 44 -17.58 -20.83 6.07
N LYS A 45 -17.73 -19.81 5.19
CA LYS A 45 -17.59 -19.95 3.73
C LYS A 45 -16.16 -19.79 3.23
N VAL A 46 -15.23 -19.37 4.09
CA VAL A 46 -13.83 -19.14 3.73
C VAL A 46 -13.00 -20.29 4.31
N ASP A 47 -12.49 -21.16 3.45
CA ASP A 47 -11.49 -22.15 3.86
C ASP A 47 -10.23 -21.42 4.29
N PHE A 48 -10.02 -21.35 5.60
CA PHE A 48 -8.82 -20.79 6.18
C PHE A 48 -7.64 -21.70 5.83
N SER A 49 -6.91 -21.32 4.78
CA SER A 49 -5.65 -21.95 4.41
C SER A 49 -4.51 -21.11 4.96
N SER A 50 -3.76 -21.68 5.91
CA SER A 50 -2.56 -21.05 6.47
C SER A 50 -1.55 -20.63 5.38
N SER A 51 -1.46 -21.41 4.30
CA SER A 51 -0.62 -21.06 3.15
C SER A 51 -1.09 -19.77 2.48
N LYS A 52 -2.40 -19.62 2.20
CA LYS A 52 -2.94 -18.39 1.60
C LYS A 52 -2.69 -17.16 2.49
N ALA A 53 -2.85 -17.31 3.81
CA ALA A 53 -2.57 -16.23 4.76
C ALA A 53 -1.08 -15.82 4.74
N ILE A 54 -0.16 -16.79 4.76
CA ILE A 54 1.29 -16.53 4.68
C ILE A 54 1.66 -15.85 3.35
N PHE A 55 1.12 -16.30 2.23
CA PHE A 55 1.34 -15.68 0.92
C PHE A 55 0.86 -14.22 0.89
N GLY A 56 -0.30 -13.92 1.51
CA GLY A 56 -0.82 -12.56 1.62
C GLY A 56 0.14 -11.63 2.39
N ILE A 57 0.64 -12.08 3.54
CA ILE A 57 1.61 -11.32 4.35
C ILE A 57 2.93 -11.14 3.59
N ALA A 58 3.49 -12.23 3.04
CA ALA A 58 4.76 -12.21 2.33
C ALA A 58 4.71 -11.22 1.15
N ARG A 59 3.60 -11.18 0.42
CA ARG A 59 3.38 -10.22 -0.66
C ARG A 59 3.42 -8.77 -0.16
N LYS A 60 2.68 -8.44 0.91
CA LYS A 60 2.66 -7.10 1.50
C LYS A 60 4.04 -6.66 1.99
N LEU A 61 4.78 -7.58 2.62
CA LEU A 61 6.16 -7.33 3.04
C LEU A 61 7.08 -7.07 1.84
N LEU A 62 7.00 -7.86 0.77
CA LEU A 62 7.79 -7.64 -0.44
C LEU A 62 7.49 -6.29 -1.10
N LEU A 63 6.21 -5.91 -1.19
CA LEU A 63 5.82 -4.60 -1.72
C LEU A 63 6.31 -3.48 -0.83
N PHE A 64 6.19 -3.60 0.50
CA PHE A 64 6.72 -2.61 1.43
C PHE A 64 8.24 -2.46 1.35
N ILE A 65 8.99 -3.57 1.25
CA ILE A 65 10.44 -3.56 1.01
C ILE A 65 10.76 -2.80 -0.29
N LEU A 66 9.98 -3.03 -1.36
CA LEU A 66 10.14 -2.30 -2.62
C LEU A 66 9.92 -0.80 -2.45
N LEU A 67 8.92 -0.36 -1.67
CA LEU A 67 8.69 1.05 -1.39
C LEU A 67 9.90 1.69 -0.67
N VAL A 68 10.43 1.02 0.35
CA VAL A 68 11.60 1.50 1.10
C VAL A 68 12.86 1.51 0.23
N TYR A 69 13.08 0.45 -0.57
CA TYR A 69 14.20 0.36 -1.49
C TYR A 69 14.14 1.41 -2.61
N SER A 70 12.94 1.91 -2.95
CA SER A 70 12.78 2.97 -3.93
C SER A 70 13.36 4.31 -3.45
N ILE A 71 13.53 4.53 -2.13
CA ILE A 71 14.11 5.77 -1.59
C ILE A 71 15.53 6.01 -2.11
N PRO A 72 16.52 5.11 -1.88
CA PRO A 72 17.87 5.32 -2.41
C PRO A 72 17.90 5.39 -3.94
N VAL A 73 17.00 4.67 -4.63
CA VAL A 73 16.88 4.76 -6.09
C VAL A 73 16.44 6.15 -6.53
N ALA A 74 15.47 6.74 -5.84
CA ALA A 74 14.98 8.08 -6.14
C ALA A 74 16.03 9.16 -5.92
N LEU A 75 16.95 8.97 -4.96
CA LEU A 75 18.08 9.90 -4.72
C LEU A 75 19.10 9.92 -5.87
N LEU A 76 19.11 8.90 -6.74
CA LEU A 76 19.94 8.88 -7.95
C LEU A 76 19.35 9.70 -9.10
N MET A 77 18.08 10.11 -8.98
CA MET A 77 17.37 10.84 -10.01
C MET A 77 17.49 12.34 -9.77
N PRO A 78 17.51 13.17 -10.85
CA PRO A 78 17.54 14.61 -10.68
C PRO A 78 16.24 15.11 -10.03
N GLU A 79 16.34 16.16 -9.22
CA GLU A 79 15.16 16.83 -8.68
C GLU A 79 14.37 17.54 -9.79
N PRO A 80 13.02 17.54 -9.76
CA PRO A 80 12.15 16.94 -8.74
C PRO A 80 11.68 15.51 -9.06
N LEU A 81 12.28 14.84 -10.07
CA LEU A 81 11.76 13.57 -10.61
C LEU A 81 11.74 12.45 -9.58
N GLY A 82 12.82 12.28 -8.81
CA GLY A 82 12.91 11.23 -7.79
C GLY A 82 11.81 11.35 -6.74
N ILE A 83 11.66 12.53 -6.15
CA ILE A 83 10.64 12.82 -5.13
C ILE A 83 9.23 12.64 -5.71
N SER A 84 8.98 13.14 -6.92
CA SER A 84 7.68 13.01 -7.58
C SER A 84 7.31 11.54 -7.85
N ALA A 85 8.29 10.74 -8.28
CA ALA A 85 8.10 9.31 -8.51
C ALA A 85 7.76 8.57 -7.21
N LEU A 86 8.43 8.92 -6.09
CA LEU A 86 8.10 8.36 -4.78
C LEU A 86 6.67 8.70 -4.36
N TYR A 87 6.21 9.94 -4.56
CA TYR A 87 4.83 10.31 -4.26
C TYR A 87 3.83 9.48 -5.05
N VAL A 88 4.02 9.36 -6.37
CA VAL A 88 3.12 8.54 -7.23
C VAL A 88 3.10 7.09 -6.77
N LEU A 89 4.28 6.51 -6.51
CA LEU A 89 4.43 5.13 -6.05
C LEU A 89 3.73 4.91 -4.71
N TYR A 90 3.98 5.78 -3.73
CA TYR A 90 3.50 5.62 -2.37
C TYR A 90 1.99 5.88 -2.28
N PHE A 91 1.48 6.92 -2.93
CA PHE A 91 0.05 7.16 -3.00
C PHE A 91 -0.69 6.06 -3.75
N GLY A 92 -0.15 5.60 -4.87
CA GLY A 92 -0.73 4.47 -5.61
C GLY A 92 -0.85 3.22 -4.75
N TYR A 93 0.19 2.91 -3.96
CA TYR A 93 0.16 1.78 -3.05
C TYR A 93 -0.84 1.99 -1.90
N LEU A 94 -0.82 3.16 -1.27
CA LEU A 94 -1.74 3.51 -0.18
C LEU A 94 -3.20 3.39 -0.61
N LEU A 95 -3.55 3.87 -1.81
CA LEU A 95 -4.91 3.75 -2.36
C LEU A 95 -5.30 2.27 -2.55
N SER A 96 -4.37 1.43 -3.00
CA SER A 96 -4.61 -0.01 -3.12
C SER A 96 -4.86 -0.66 -1.76
N GLU A 97 -4.07 -0.31 -0.74
CA GLU A 97 -4.25 -0.83 0.61
C GLU A 97 -5.57 -0.35 1.24
N ILE A 98 -5.94 0.91 1.04
CA ILE A 98 -7.26 1.42 1.47
C ILE A 98 -8.37 0.60 0.78
N ASN A 99 -8.26 0.35 -0.52
CA ASN A 99 -9.24 -0.46 -1.23
C ASN A 99 -9.33 -1.90 -0.69
N SER A 100 -8.19 -2.51 -0.34
CA SER A 100 -8.14 -3.83 0.31
C SER A 100 -8.88 -3.83 1.64
N VAL A 101 -8.64 -2.82 2.49
CA VAL A 101 -9.37 -2.65 3.76
C VAL A 101 -10.87 -2.49 3.52
N LEU A 102 -11.28 -1.67 2.56
CA LEU A 102 -12.69 -1.45 2.23
C LEU A 102 -13.38 -2.71 1.72
N ASN A 103 -12.69 -3.54 0.92
CA ASN A 103 -13.19 -4.84 0.48
C ASN A 103 -13.49 -5.75 1.67
N HIS A 104 -12.65 -5.76 2.70
CA HIS A 104 -12.94 -6.51 3.93
C HIS A 104 -14.20 -6.03 4.67
N PHE A 105 -14.59 -4.77 4.51
CA PHE A 105 -15.85 -4.23 5.02
C PHE A 105 -17.02 -4.32 4.03
N LYS A 106 -16.80 -4.90 2.83
CA LYS A 106 -17.77 -4.92 1.72
C LYS A 106 -18.22 -3.52 1.27
N LEU A 107 -17.34 -2.54 1.41
CA LEU A 107 -17.58 -1.14 1.02
C LEU A 107 -17.04 -0.82 -0.37
N ALA A 108 -16.34 -1.76 -1.01
CA ALA A 108 -15.82 -1.68 -2.37
C ALA A 108 -16.09 -3.01 -3.12
N GLU A 109 -16.07 -2.97 -4.46
CA GLU A 109 -16.46 -4.09 -5.32
C GLU A 109 -15.54 -5.32 -5.16
N ASP A 110 -16.16 -6.50 -5.04
CA ASP A 110 -15.54 -7.78 -4.65
C ASP A 110 -14.72 -8.46 -5.77
N ASP A 111 -14.73 -7.94 -7.00
CA ASP A 111 -14.47 -8.78 -8.19
C ASP A 111 -13.02 -8.76 -8.73
N LYS A 112 -12.07 -8.17 -8.00
CA LYS A 112 -10.67 -8.13 -8.47
C LYS A 112 -9.83 -9.26 -7.89
N SER A 113 -9.55 -10.26 -8.72
CA SER A 113 -8.62 -11.37 -8.43
C SER A 113 -7.16 -10.92 -8.25
N MET A 114 -6.83 -9.70 -8.68
CA MET A 114 -5.48 -9.13 -8.59
C MET A 114 -5.51 -7.76 -7.90
N ASP A 115 -4.55 -7.55 -7.00
CA ASP A 115 -4.34 -6.28 -6.29
C ASP A 115 -4.25 -5.10 -7.28
N PRO A 116 -5.05 -4.04 -7.08
CA PRO A 116 -5.09 -2.87 -7.95
C PRO A 116 -3.72 -2.26 -8.23
N PHE A 117 -2.79 -2.32 -7.27
CA PHE A 117 -1.45 -1.78 -7.43
C PHE A 117 -0.63 -2.57 -8.46
N ILE A 118 -0.68 -3.91 -8.38
CA ILE A 118 0.04 -4.76 -9.35
C ILE A 118 -0.59 -4.62 -10.73
N GLU A 119 -1.92 -4.53 -10.81
CA GLU A 119 -2.64 -4.28 -12.06
C GLU A 119 -2.22 -2.95 -12.70
N PHE A 120 -2.12 -1.88 -11.90
CA PHE A 120 -1.63 -0.58 -12.34
C PHE A 120 -0.22 -0.67 -12.95
N PHE A 121 0.72 -1.33 -12.27
CA PHE A 121 2.08 -1.49 -12.79
C PHE A 121 2.12 -2.33 -14.07
N LYS A 122 1.40 -3.47 -14.11
CA LYS A 122 1.31 -4.29 -15.33
C LYS A 122 0.77 -3.48 -16.50
N ASN A 123 -0.32 -2.75 -16.31
CA ASN A 123 -0.91 -1.92 -17.36
C ASN A 123 0.04 -0.82 -17.87
N ILE A 124 0.93 -0.29 -17.02
CA ILE A 124 1.96 0.68 -17.44
C ILE A 124 3.05 0.01 -18.28
N PHE A 125 3.51 -1.18 -17.89
CA PHE A 125 4.56 -1.89 -18.62
C PHE A 125 4.04 -2.49 -19.93
N ASP A 126 2.84 -3.08 -19.94
CA ASP A 126 2.22 -3.66 -21.14
C ASP A 126 1.84 -2.59 -22.18
N LYS A 127 1.54 -1.35 -21.75
CA LYS A 127 1.31 -0.22 -22.67
C LYS A 127 2.56 0.23 -23.42
N LYS A 128 3.77 -0.18 -23.02
CA LYS A 128 5.01 0.15 -23.75
C LYS A 128 5.33 -0.82 -24.89
N GLU A 129 4.59 -1.94 -25.00
CA GLU A 129 4.79 -2.95 -26.05
C GLU A 129 3.82 -2.82 -27.25
N LYS A 130 3.02 -1.74 -27.33
CA LYS A 130 2.18 -1.40 -28.49
C LYS A 130 2.53 -0.03 -29.03
#